data_AF-A0A0L0LE12-F1
#
_entry.id   AF-A0A0L0LE12-F1
#
_cell.length_a   1.000
_cell.length_b   1.000
_cell.length_c   1.000
_cell.angle_alpha   90.00
_cell.angle_beta   90.00
_cell.angle_gamma   90.00
#
_symmetry.space_group_name_H-M   'P 1'
#
loop_
_entity.id
_entity.type
_entity.pdbx_description
1 polymer ?
#
loop_
_entity_poly.entity_id
_entity_poly.type
_entity_poly.pdbx_seq_one_letter_code
_entity_poly.pdbx_strand_id
1 'polypeptide(L)'
;MNSTTTQAVPDFIKALIPQILQTFDDATRKAYRMLWEIFMSFVIEHWTVILVVLIVVFLIALAQALMGRWGMLGSILYNYLYFGILFVVGLIKGSDIFVSEYFEIVCAIILYPFCYFLVGIILDKTGIHKYGVRR
;
A
#
# COMPACT_ATOMS: atom_id res chain seq x y z
N MET A 1 7.83 -59.08 0.88
CA MET A 1 7.79 -58.07 1.97
C MET A 1 8.41 -56.80 1.43
N ASN A 2 7.59 -55.81 1.05
CA ASN A 2 8.09 -54.51 0.61
C ASN A 2 8.15 -53.60 1.83
N SER A 3 9.34 -53.40 2.38
CA SER A 3 9.63 -52.40 3.40
C SER A 3 9.60 -51.01 2.75
N THR A 4 8.48 -50.32 2.89
CA THR A 4 8.40 -48.87 2.61
C THR A 4 9.18 -48.15 3.71
N THR A 5 10.45 -47.83 3.47
CA THR A 5 11.20 -46.93 4.34
C THR A 5 10.64 -45.52 4.19
N THR A 6 9.70 -45.15 5.05
CA THR A 6 9.34 -43.75 5.27
C THR A 6 10.60 -43.04 5.77
N GLN A 7 11.19 -42.16 4.96
CA GLN A 7 12.31 -41.32 5.39
C GLN A 7 11.84 -40.49 6.59
N ALA A 8 12.32 -40.85 7.78
CA ALA A 8 12.13 -40.04 8.97
C ALA A 8 12.90 -38.73 8.75
N VAL A 9 12.16 -37.64 8.52
CA VAL A 9 12.75 -36.29 8.60
C VAL A 9 13.41 -36.19 9.98
N PRO A 10 14.74 -36.01 10.07
CA PRO A 10 15.46 -35.97 11.34
C PRO A 10 14.81 -34.94 12.27
N ASP A 11 14.61 -35.26 13.54
CA ASP A 11 13.94 -34.37 14.51
C ASP A 11 14.65 -33.00 14.63
N PHE A 12 15.93 -32.95 14.30
CA PHE A 12 16.70 -31.72 14.12
C PHE A 12 16.12 -30.79 13.04
N ILE A 13 15.72 -31.32 11.88
CA ILE A 13 15.10 -30.53 10.80
C ILE A 13 13.73 -30.02 11.23
N LYS A 14 12.95 -30.82 11.96
CA LYS A 14 11.65 -30.39 12.49
C LYS A 14 11.77 -29.26 13.53
N ALA A 15 12.86 -29.22 14.29
CA ALA A 15 13.14 -28.13 15.23
C ALA A 15 13.70 -26.87 14.56
N LEU A 16 14.44 -27.02 13.45
CA LEU A 16 15.02 -25.90 12.71
C LEU A 16 13.99 -25.10 11.89
N ILE A 17 13.03 -25.77 11.26
CA ILE A 17 12.01 -25.12 10.41
C ILE A 17 11.29 -23.97 11.15
N PRO A 18 10.70 -24.16 12.35
CA PRO A 18 10.01 -23.08 13.05
C PRO A 18 10.96 -21.98 13.50
N GLN A 19 12.20 -22.30 13.87
CA GLN A 19 13.20 -21.28 14.25
C GLN A 19 13.60 -20.41 13.05
N ILE A 20 13.76 -21.01 11.88
CA ILE A 20 14.07 -20.29 10.64
C ILE A 20 12.91 -19.39 10.25
N LEU A 21 11.68 -19.91 10.25
CA LEU A 21 10.48 -19.12 9.94
C LEU A 21 10.31 -17.93 10.90
N GLN A 22 10.49 -18.17 12.20
CA GLN A 22 10.42 -17.12 13.21
C GLN A 22 11.52 -16.07 13.03
N THR A 23 12.74 -16.49 12.66
CA THR A 23 13.84 -15.56 12.37
C THR A 23 13.53 -14.69 11.15
N PHE A 24 12.89 -15.24 10.11
CA PHE A 24 12.46 -14.46 8.94
C PHE A 24 11.36 -13.46 9.28
N ASP A 25 10.38 -13.85 10.09
CA ASP A 25 9.32 -12.95 10.54
C ASP A 25 9.90 -11.78 11.36
N ASP A 26 10.80 -12.07 12.30
CA ASP A 26 11.46 -11.06 13.12
C ASP A 26 12.35 -10.13 12.29
N ALA A 27 13.10 -10.68 11.33
CA ALA A 27 13.91 -9.89 10.40
C ALA A 27 13.04 -8.97 9.54
N THR A 28 11.91 -9.48 9.04
CA THR A 28 10.96 -8.71 8.23
C THR A 28 10.36 -7.58 9.05
N ARG A 29 9.86 -7.85 10.26
CA ARG A 29 9.33 -6.82 11.17
C ARG A 29 10.36 -5.74 11.47
N LYS A 30 11.61 -6.13 11.72
CA LYS A 30 12.70 -5.19 11.97
C LYS A 30 13.00 -4.34 10.74
N ALA A 31 12.99 -4.92 9.55
CA ALA A 31 13.17 -4.18 8.30
C ALA A 31 12.05 -3.16 8.07
N TYR A 32 10.78 -3.55 8.28
CA TYR A 32 9.65 -2.62 8.17
C TYR A 32 9.72 -1.48 9.18
N ARG A 33 10.13 -1.75 10.43
CA ARG A 33 10.36 -0.71 11.44
C ARG A 33 11.45 0.26 11.02
N MET A 34 12.61 -0.24 10.58
CA MET A 34 13.71 0.60 10.11
C MET A 34 13.29 1.46 8.92
N LEU A 35 12.63 0.87 7.92
CA LEU A 35 12.14 1.59 6.75
C LEU A 35 11.13 2.67 7.14
N TRP A 36 10.22 2.36 8.07
CA TRP A 36 9.25 3.32 8.56
C TRP A 36 9.90 4.46 9.34
N GLU A 37 10.88 4.18 10.19
CA GLU A 37 11.62 5.21 10.93
C GLU A 37 12.39 6.13 9.99
N ILE A 38 13.09 5.59 8.99
CA ILE A 38 13.80 6.38 7.96
C ILE A 38 12.81 7.24 7.19
N PHE A 39 11.70 6.64 6.74
CA PHE A 39 10.66 7.35 6.02
C PHE A 39 10.04 8.47 6.86
N MET A 40 9.72 8.21 8.12
CA MET A 40 9.16 9.21 9.03
C MET A 40 10.15 10.34 9.33
N SER A 41 11.44 10.02 9.51
CA SER A 41 12.48 11.03 9.67
C SER A 41 12.53 11.96 8.46
N PHE A 42 12.54 11.38 7.25
CA PHE A 42 12.52 12.13 6.00
C PHE A 42 11.25 13.00 5.88
N VAL A 43 10.08 12.45 6.21
CA VAL A 43 8.81 13.19 6.14
C VAL A 43 8.82 14.36 7.11
N ILE A 44 9.29 14.18 8.34
CA ILE A 44 9.34 15.26 9.34
C ILE A 44 10.30 16.38 8.91
N GLU A 45 11.44 16.03 8.30
CA GLU A 45 12.43 17.01 7.84
C GLU A 45 11.97 17.77 6.59
N HIS A 46 11.24 17.11 5.69
CA HIS A 46 10.92 17.65 4.36
C HIS A 46 9.42 17.76 4.06
N TRP A 47 8.56 17.78 5.09
CA TRP A 47 7.09 17.75 4.92
C TRP A 47 6.57 18.86 3.99
N THR A 48 7.17 20.06 4.06
CA THR A 48 6.79 21.19 3.19
C THR A 48 7.08 20.90 1.73
N VAL A 49 8.28 20.38 1.42
CA VAL A 49 8.69 20.00 0.06
C VAL A 49 7.79 18.89 -0.48
N ILE A 50 7.49 17.88 0.33
CA ILE A 50 6.60 16.77 -0.04
C ILE A 50 5.21 17.32 -0.41
N LEU A 51 4.64 18.19 0.43
CA LEU A 51 3.34 18.81 0.13
C LEU A 51 3.37 19.64 -1.16
N VAL A 52 4.44 20.41 -1.39
CA VAL A 52 4.58 21.19 -2.63
C VAL A 52 4.62 20.27 -3.85
N VAL A 53 5.41 19.19 -3.81
CA VAL A 53 5.49 18.22 -4.91
C VAL A 53 4.13 17.58 -5.16
N LEU A 54 3.42 17.15 -4.11
CA LEU A 54 2.09 16.57 -4.23
C LEU A 54 1.09 17.56 -4.85
N ILE A 55 1.12 18.83 -4.44
CA ILE A 55 0.26 19.87 -5.01
C ILE A 55 0.60 20.11 -6.48
N VAL A 56 1.88 20.21 -6.84
CA VAL A 56 2.30 20.44 -8.23
C VAL A 56 1.86 19.28 -9.13
N VAL A 57 2.06 18.04 -8.71
CA VAL A 57 1.62 16.85 -9.45
C VAL A 57 0.09 16.85 -9.62
N PHE A 58 -0.65 17.23 -8.58
CA PHE A 58 -2.10 17.36 -8.64
C PHE A 58 -2.55 18.45 -9.63
N LEU A 59 -1.91 19.61 -9.60
CA LEU A 59 -2.21 20.71 -10.53
C LEU A 59 -1.92 20.32 -11.99
N ILE A 60 -0.84 19.59 -12.25
CA ILE A 60 -0.53 19.05 -13.58
C ILE A 60 -1.63 18.08 -14.03
N ALA A 61 -2.07 17.19 -13.14
CA ALA A 61 -3.16 16.25 -13.40
C ALA A 61 -4.46 16.98 -13.73
N LEU A 62 -4.77 18.03 -12.97
CA LEU A 62 -5.96 18.86 -13.15
C LEU A 62 -5.91 19.61 -14.49
N ALA A 63 -4.76 20.20 -14.84
CA ALA A 63 -4.59 20.87 -16.12
C ALA A 63 -4.78 19.90 -17.29
N GLN A 64 -4.23 18.68 -17.21
CA GLN A 64 -4.44 17.66 -18.24
C GLN A 64 -5.90 17.17 -18.31
N ALA A 65 -6.57 17.07 -17.16
CA ALA A 65 -7.99 16.79 -17.11
C ALA A 65 -8.81 17.88 -17.84
N LEU A 66 -8.52 19.16 -17.61
CA LEU A 66 -9.16 20.27 -18.33
C LEU A 66 -8.93 20.22 -19.85
N MET A 67 -7.81 19.61 -20.30
CA MET A 67 -7.52 19.35 -21.72
C MET A 67 -8.18 18.06 -22.27
N GLY A 68 -9.02 17.38 -21.48
CA GLY A 68 -9.75 16.17 -21.88
C GLY A 68 -9.05 14.84 -21.56
N ARG A 69 -7.87 14.86 -20.91
CA ARG A 69 -7.13 13.64 -20.50
C ARG A 69 -7.45 13.26 -19.05
N TRP A 70 -8.68 12.80 -18.84
CA TRP A 70 -9.25 12.57 -17.51
C TRP A 70 -8.65 11.39 -16.73
N GLY A 71 -8.13 10.37 -17.43
CA GLY A 71 -7.57 9.17 -16.79
C GLY A 71 -6.40 9.46 -15.84
N MET A 72 -5.61 10.50 -16.12
CA MET A 72 -4.49 10.88 -15.27
C MET A 72 -4.94 11.48 -13.94
N LEU A 73 -5.97 12.33 -13.95
CA LEU A 73 -6.52 12.90 -12.72
C LEU A 73 -7.11 11.81 -11.82
N GLY A 74 -7.89 10.89 -12.39
CA GLY A 74 -8.44 9.76 -11.64
C GLY A 74 -7.34 8.89 -11.00
N SER A 75 -6.28 8.58 -11.75
CA SER A 75 -5.15 7.81 -11.23
C SER A 75 -4.40 8.53 -10.11
N ILE A 76 -4.18 9.84 -10.23
CA ILE A 76 -3.50 10.63 -9.20
C ILE A 76 -4.37 10.74 -7.94
N LEU A 77 -5.67 11.00 -8.09
CA LEU A 77 -6.63 11.01 -6.99
C LEU A 77 -6.65 9.67 -6.24
N TYR A 78 -6.67 8.57 -6.99
CA TYR A 78 -6.66 7.23 -6.45
C TYR A 78 -5.41 6.97 -5.62
N ASN A 79 -4.24 7.28 -6.18
CA ASN A 79 -2.97 7.10 -5.47
C ASN A 79 -2.88 7.99 -4.22
N TYR A 80 -3.37 9.23 -4.28
CA TYR A 80 -3.34 10.15 -3.15
C TYR A 80 -4.24 9.66 -2.01
N LEU A 81 -5.45 9.19 -2.34
CA LEU A 81 -6.33 8.60 -1.33
C LEU A 81 -5.76 7.30 -0.78
N TYR A 82 -5.28 6.41 -1.64
CA TYR A 82 -4.76 5.10 -1.25
C TYR A 82 -3.54 5.23 -0.34
N PHE A 83 -2.48 5.91 -0.81
CA PHE A 83 -1.27 6.11 0.00
C PHE A 83 -1.50 7.06 1.17
N GLY A 84 -2.40 8.04 1.03
CA GLY A 84 -2.78 8.94 2.14
C GLY A 84 -3.45 8.18 3.29
N ILE A 85 -4.39 7.29 2.99
CA ILE A 85 -5.03 6.45 4.01
C ILE A 85 -4.01 5.49 4.63
N LEU A 86 -3.17 4.84 3.83
CA LEU A 86 -2.10 3.98 4.36
C LEU A 86 -1.13 4.74 5.27
N PHE A 87 -0.77 5.96 4.88
CA PHE A 87 0.09 6.82 5.68
C PHE A 87 -0.57 7.16 7.03
N VAL A 88 -1.83 7.59 7.03
CA VAL A 88 -2.58 7.88 8.27
C VAL A 88 -2.71 6.64 9.16
N VAL A 89 -3.01 5.48 8.57
CA VAL A 89 -3.08 4.21 9.32
C VAL A 89 -1.73 3.86 9.94
N GLY A 90 -0.64 4.02 9.18
CA GLY A 90 0.73 3.85 9.67
C GLY A 90 1.11 4.84 10.77
N LEU A 91 0.64 6.10 10.71
CA LEU A 91 0.86 7.07 11.79
C LEU A 91 0.16 6.68 13.09
N ILE A 92 -1.04 6.08 13.02
CA ILE A 92 -1.83 5.71 14.21
C ILE A 92 -1.32 4.40 14.83
N LYS A 93 -0.99 3.41 13.98
CA LYS A 93 -0.68 2.04 14.43
C LYS A 93 0.80 1.68 14.36
N GLY A 94 1.63 2.52 13.75
CA GLY A 94 3.04 2.25 13.50
C GLY A 94 3.26 1.28 12.34
N SER A 95 4.53 0.91 12.12
CA SER A 95 4.93 0.03 11.02
C SER A 95 4.42 -1.40 11.13
N ASP A 96 4.05 -1.83 12.34
CA ASP A 96 3.65 -3.21 12.62
C ASP A 96 2.37 -3.60 11.87
N ILE A 97 1.55 -2.61 11.46
CA ILE A 97 0.35 -2.88 10.66
C ILE A 97 0.68 -3.39 9.26
N PHE A 98 1.83 -3.02 8.69
CA PHE A 98 2.25 -3.42 7.34
C PHE A 98 2.77 -4.87 7.29
N VAL A 99 3.05 -5.47 8.44
CA VAL A 99 3.54 -6.86 8.58
C VAL A 99 2.43 -7.80 9.07
N SER A 100 1.22 -7.29 9.24
CA SER A 100 0.07 -8.10 9.63
C SER A 100 -0.35 -8.99 8.46
N GLU A 101 -0.59 -10.28 8.71
CA GLU A 101 -1.11 -11.23 7.71
C GLU A 101 -2.42 -10.75 7.06
N TYR A 102 -3.21 -9.96 7.79
CA TYR A 102 -4.46 -9.40 7.30
C TYR A 102 -4.28 -8.09 6.52
N PHE A 103 -3.09 -7.49 6.52
CA PHE A 103 -2.86 -6.18 5.91
C PHE A 103 -3.12 -6.21 4.40
N GLU A 104 -2.57 -7.19 3.70
CA GLU A 104 -2.76 -7.34 2.25
C GLU A 104 -4.23 -7.58 1.90
N ILE A 105 -4.91 -8.42 2.68
CA ILE A 105 -6.32 -8.76 2.50
C ILE A 105 -7.20 -7.52 2.73
N VAL A 106 -6.96 -6.78 3.82
CA VAL A 106 -7.68 -5.54 4.13
C VAL A 106 -7.41 -4.49 3.04
N CYS A 107 -6.17 -4.39 2.57
CA CYS A 107 -5.85 -3.50 1.46
C CYS A 107 -6.67 -3.87 0.23
N ALA A 108 -6.55 -5.12 -0.25
CA ALA A 108 -7.17 -5.56 -1.49
C ALA A 108 -8.72 -5.55 -1.45
N ILE A 109 -9.31 -5.97 -0.34
CA ILE A 109 -10.78 -6.15 -0.22
C ILE A 109 -11.47 -4.88 0.22
N ILE A 110 -10.84 -4.05 1.06
CA ILE A 110 -11.49 -2.88 1.64
C ILE A 110 -10.92 -1.62 1.01
N LEU A 111 -9.61 -1.40 1.12
CA LEU A 111 -9.02 -0.11 0.79
C LEU A 111 -9.03 0.18 -0.71
N TYR A 112 -8.65 -0.79 -1.54
CA TYR A 112 -8.65 -0.69 -3.01
C TYR A 112 -10.05 -0.30 -3.55
N PRO A 113 -11.13 -1.08 -3.30
CA PRO A 113 -12.45 -0.74 -3.81
C PRO A 113 -13.01 0.53 -3.19
N PHE A 114 -12.72 0.81 -1.90
CA PHE A 114 -13.12 2.05 -1.26
C PHE A 114 -12.50 3.28 -1.94
N CYS A 115 -11.20 3.25 -2.22
CA CYS A 115 -10.51 4.33 -2.91
C CYS A 115 -11.06 4.49 -4.34
N TYR A 116 -11.25 3.39 -5.07
CA TYR A 116 -11.79 3.44 -6.42
C TYR A 116 -13.20 4.05 -6.45
N PHE A 117 -14.06 3.65 -5.52
CA PHE A 117 -15.42 4.16 -5.40
C PHE A 117 -15.45 5.65 -5.05
N LEU A 118 -14.64 6.10 -4.08
CA LEU A 118 -14.54 7.51 -3.72
C LEU A 118 -14.04 8.38 -4.88
N VAL A 119 -13.04 7.91 -5.62
CA VAL A 119 -12.56 8.63 -6.81
C VAL A 119 -13.66 8.73 -7.85
N GLY A 120 -14.42 7.65 -8.08
CA GLY A 120 -15.59 7.67 -8.96
C GLY A 120 -16.59 8.77 -8.57
N ILE A 121 -16.96 8.82 -7.28
CA ILE A 121 -17.86 9.87 -6.75
C ILE A 121 -17.29 11.27 -6.98
N ILE A 122 -16.01 11.48 -6.69
CA ILE A 122 -15.39 12.81 -6.83
C ILE A 122 -15.39 13.24 -8.31
N LEU A 123 -15.04 12.35 -9.23
CA LEU A 123 -15.04 12.64 -10.66
C LEU A 123 -16.46 12.87 -11.21
N ASP A 124 -17.46 12.16 -10.69
CA ASP A 124 -18.87 12.37 -11.05
C ASP A 124 -19.38 13.73 -10.54
N LYS A 125 -19.11 14.06 -9.27
CA LYS A 125 -19.59 15.29 -8.63
C LYS A 125 -18.90 16.55 -9.18
N THR A 126 -17.65 16.44 -9.60
CA THR A 126 -16.93 17.53 -10.25
C THR A 126 -17.34 17.73 -11.71
N GLY A 127 -18.26 16.90 -12.24
CA GLY A 127 -18.74 16.97 -13.62
C GLY A 127 -17.71 16.49 -14.66
N ILE A 128 -16.58 15.96 -14.20
CA ILE A 128 -15.44 15.54 -14.99
C ILE A 128 -15.72 14.21 -15.73
N HIS A 129 -16.59 13.36 -15.17
CA HIS A 129 -16.95 12.07 -15.77
C HIS A 129 -17.77 12.17 -17.08
N LYS A 130 -18.39 13.33 -17.38
CA LYS A 130 -19.31 13.50 -18.52
C LYS A 130 -18.68 13.42 -19.91
N TYR A 131 -17.35 13.34 -20.02
CA TYR A 131 -16.63 13.29 -21.30
C TYR A 131 -15.95 11.94 -21.60
N GLY A 132 -16.04 10.95 -20.68
CA GLY A 132 -15.32 9.67 -20.79
C GLY A 132 -16.19 8.44 -21.05
N VAL A 133 -17.48 8.46 -20.68
CA VAL A 133 -18.38 7.30 -20.85
C VAL A 133 -19.30 7.51 -22.07
N ARG A 134 -18.67 7.50 -23.24
CA ARG A 134 -19.25 6.93 -24.45
C ARG A 134 -18.22 5.97 -25.04
N ARG A 135 -18.17 4.77 -24.50
CA ARG A 135 -17.85 3.52 -25.20
C ARG A 135 -18.28 2.36 -24.32
#